data_AF-A0A3D4JVT4-F1
#
_entry.id   AF-A0A3D4JVT4-F1
#
_cell.length_a   1.000
_cell.length_b   1.000
_cell.length_c   1.000
_cell.angle_alpha   90.00
_cell.angle_beta   90.00
_cell.angle_gamma   90.00
#
_symmetry.space_group_name_H-M   'P 1'
#
loop_
_entity.id
_entity.type
_entity.pdbx_description
1 polymer ?
#
loop_
_entity_poly.entity_id
_entity_poly.type
_entity_poly.pdbx_seq_one_letter_code
_entity_poly.pdbx_strand_id
1 'polypeptide(L)'
;LPLIGFSKKYDDPFNPERSFAAVMTCSSADEGCPFIPGAEKRVPLTFEDPKVSDNTPQQTEVYEKRSLEIASEMFYVFSQIDCI
;
A
#
# COMPACT_ATOMS: atom_id res chain seq x y z
N LEU A 1 -0.80 -10.31 19.93
CA LEU A 1 -2.04 -10.71 19.21
C LEU A 1 -1.75 -10.69 17.72
N PRO A 2 -2.33 -11.59 16.90
CA PRO A 2 -2.17 -11.55 15.46
C PRO A 2 -2.87 -10.32 14.86
N LEU A 3 -2.26 -9.73 13.83
CA LEU A 3 -2.88 -8.67 13.02
C LEU A 3 -3.92 -9.30 12.09
N ILE A 4 -5.15 -8.79 12.11
CA ILE A 4 -6.23 -9.22 11.22
C ILE A 4 -6.18 -8.37 9.95
N GLY A 5 -5.79 -8.99 8.83
CA GLY A 5 -5.76 -8.37 7.51
C GLY A 5 -6.62 -9.13 6.50
N PHE A 6 -7.45 -8.42 5.75
CA PHE A 6 -8.26 -8.96 4.65
C PHE A 6 -8.63 -7.82 3.69
N SER A 7 -8.87 -8.18 2.42
CA SER A 7 -9.29 -7.24 1.38
C SER A 7 -10.69 -6.71 1.64
N LYS A 8 -10.83 -5.39 1.64
CA LYS A 8 -12.07 -4.65 1.88
C LYS A 8 -12.00 -3.28 1.22
N LYS A 9 -13.13 -2.59 1.14
CA LYS A 9 -13.16 -1.20 0.67
C LYS A 9 -12.57 -0.26 1.74
N TYR A 10 -12.20 0.95 1.33
CA TYR A 10 -11.64 1.95 2.25
C TYR A 10 -12.67 2.41 3.31
N ASP A 11 -13.96 2.42 2.96
CA ASP A 11 -15.09 2.84 3.78
C ASP A 11 -15.73 1.69 4.59
N ASP A 12 -15.08 0.53 4.61
CA ASP A 12 -15.54 -0.62 5.39
C ASP A 12 -15.49 -0.31 6.91
N PRO A 13 -16.54 -0.62 7.68
CA PRO A 13 -16.61 -0.33 9.12
C PRO A 13 -15.51 -0.99 9.98
N PHE A 14 -14.79 -1.99 9.44
CA PHE A 14 -13.64 -2.57 10.11
C PHE A 14 -12.42 -1.63 10.13
N ASN A 15 -12.33 -0.70 9.18
CA ASN A 15 -11.21 0.24 9.12
C ASN A 15 -11.28 1.26 10.26
N PRO A 16 -10.14 1.70 10.79
CA PRO A 16 -10.11 2.77 11.77
C PRO A 16 -10.63 4.07 11.16
N GLU A 17 -11.41 4.83 11.92
CA GLU A 17 -11.91 6.15 11.51
C GLU A 17 -10.90 7.28 11.76
N ARG A 18 -9.89 7.05 12.61
CA ARG A 18 -8.87 8.04 13.02
C ARG A 18 -7.58 7.39 13.51
N SER A 19 -6.51 8.16 13.58
CA SER A 19 -5.20 7.74 14.12
C SER A 19 -4.59 6.55 13.39
N PHE A 20 -4.58 6.66 12.06
CA PHE A 20 -3.92 5.70 11.19
C PHE A 20 -3.09 6.41 10.11
N ALA A 21 -2.11 5.71 9.55
CA ALA A 21 -1.42 6.14 8.35
C ALA A 21 -2.01 5.40 7.14
N ALA A 22 -2.25 6.13 6.05
CA ALA A 22 -2.69 5.56 4.79
C ALA A 22 -1.52 5.48 3.82
N VAL A 23 -1.22 4.28 3.33
CA VAL A 23 -0.19 4.02 2.32
C VAL A 23 -0.88 3.71 1.00
N MET A 24 -0.58 4.49 -0.03
CA MET A 24 -1.19 4.37 -1.36
C MET A 24 -0.19 3.71 -2.30
N THR A 25 -0.41 2.44 -2.67
CA THR A 25 0.57 1.63 -3.40
C THR A 25 0.42 1.66 -4.92
N CYS A 26 -0.69 2.17 -5.47
CA CYS A 26 -0.87 2.28 -6.91
C CYS A 26 -1.25 3.69 -7.33
N SER A 27 -0.78 4.10 -8.50
CA SER A 27 -1.09 5.40 -9.12
C SER A 27 -2.60 5.62 -9.26
N SER A 28 -3.35 4.57 -9.63
CA SER A 28 -4.81 4.63 -9.71
C SER A 28 -5.49 4.93 -8.37
N ALA A 29 -4.93 4.45 -7.25
CA ALA A 29 -5.47 4.74 -5.93
C ALA A 29 -5.05 6.13 -5.43
N ASP A 30 -3.84 6.59 -5.77
CA ASP A 30 -3.37 7.94 -5.46
C ASP A 30 -4.21 9.01 -6.16
N GLU A 31 -4.52 8.83 -7.45
CA GLU A 31 -5.40 9.73 -8.23
C GLU A 31 -6.88 9.65 -7.81
N GLY A 32 -7.34 8.44 -7.46
CA GLY A 32 -8.73 8.20 -7.06
C GLY A 32 -9.09 8.71 -5.65
N CYS A 33 -8.09 9.03 -4.81
CA CYS A 33 -8.33 9.43 -3.42
C CYS A 33 -7.30 10.48 -2.93
N PRO A 34 -7.47 11.76 -3.30
CA PRO A 34 -6.58 12.83 -2.87
C PRO A 34 -6.67 13.12 -1.36
N PHE A 35 -7.74 12.68 -0.70
CA PHE A 35 -7.99 12.90 0.72
C PHE A 35 -8.58 11.66 1.37
N ILE A 36 -7.91 11.16 2.42
CA ILE A 36 -8.39 10.06 3.26
C ILE A 36 -8.73 10.64 4.64
N PRO A 37 -10.02 10.82 4.97
CA PRO A 37 -10.44 11.33 6.27
C PRO A 37 -9.89 10.47 7.41
N GLY A 38 -9.41 11.10 8.47
CA GLY A 38 -8.93 10.40 9.67
C GLY A 38 -7.49 9.87 9.60
N ALA A 39 -6.87 9.88 8.42
CA ALA A 39 -5.45 9.54 8.28
C ALA A 39 -4.57 10.67 8.82
N GLU A 40 -3.68 10.37 9.76
CA GLU A 40 -2.69 11.32 10.29
C GLU A 40 -1.56 11.57 9.30
N LYS A 41 -1.23 10.55 8.51
CA LYS A 41 -0.23 10.61 7.45
C LYS A 41 -0.76 9.89 6.21
N ARG A 42 -0.48 10.48 5.05
CA ARG A 42 -0.73 9.91 3.73
C ARG A 42 0.61 9.74 3.03
N VAL A 43 0.96 8.50 2.70
CA VAL A 43 2.25 8.15 2.09
C VAL A 43 2.00 7.61 0.69
N PRO A 44 2.21 8.42 -0.36
CA PRO A 44 2.09 7.95 -1.74
C PRO A 44 3.33 7.15 -2.14
N LEU A 45 3.14 5.89 -2.49
CA LEU A 45 4.18 4.99 -3.01
C LEU A 45 3.65 4.36 -4.29
N THR A 46 3.74 5.07 -5.39
CA THR A 46 3.13 4.67 -6.64
C THR A 46 3.96 3.60 -7.34
N PHE A 47 3.44 2.37 -7.34
CA PHE A 47 3.99 1.28 -8.10
C PHE A 47 3.12 0.97 -9.33
N GLU A 48 3.73 0.47 -10.39
CA GLU A 48 2.98 -0.08 -11.52
C GLU A 48 2.48 -1.48 -11.15
N ASP A 49 1.20 -1.71 -11.37
CA ASP A 49 0.56 -2.99 -11.05
C ASP A 49 1.25 -4.12 -11.83
N PRO A 50 1.84 -5.13 -11.16
CA PRO A 50 2.57 -6.21 -11.84
C PRO A 50 1.66 -7.04 -12.77
N LYS A 51 0.34 -6.88 -12.64
CA LYS A 51 -0.68 -7.43 -13.54
C LYS A 51 -0.46 -7.09 -15.02
N VAL A 52 0.29 -6.04 -15.34
CA VAL A 52 0.70 -5.75 -16.74
C VAL A 52 1.45 -6.92 -17.39
N SER A 53 2.06 -7.80 -16.59
CA SER A 53 2.79 -8.98 -17.05
C SER A 53 1.97 -10.28 -17.04
N ASP A 54 0.68 -10.22 -16.70
CA ASP A 54 -0.17 -11.41 -16.64
C ASP A 54 -0.18 -12.15 -17.99
N ASN A 55 -0.05 -13.48 -17.94
CA ASN A 55 0.01 -14.38 -19.09
C ASN A 55 1.24 -14.18 -19.99
N THR A 56 2.27 -13.46 -19.53
CA THR A 56 3.56 -13.35 -20.23
C THR A 56 4.60 -14.29 -19.60
N PRO A 57 5.65 -14.68 -20.34
CA PRO A 57 6.78 -15.44 -19.76
C PRO A 57 7.50 -14.71 -18.62
N GLN A 58 7.38 -13.38 -18.54
CA GLN A 58 8.04 -12.54 -17.55
C GLN A 58 7.23 -12.38 -16.25
N GLN A 59 6.02 -12.96 -16.14
CA GLN A 59 5.12 -12.77 -15.01
C GLN A 59 5.81 -13.01 -13.66
N THR A 60 6.49 -14.14 -13.49
CA THR A 60 7.17 -14.46 -12.23
C THR A 60 8.21 -13.43 -11.84
N GLU A 61 9.06 -13.02 -12.79
CA GLU A 61 10.13 -12.05 -12.56
C GLU A 61 9.57 -10.66 -12.22
N VAL A 62 8.54 -10.20 -12.94
CA VAL A 62 7.92 -8.90 -12.71
C VAL A 62 7.26 -8.85 -11.33
N TYR A 63 6.51 -9.89 -10.95
CA TYR A 63 5.88 -9.95 -9.62
C TYR A 63 6.92 -10.02 -8.50
N GLU A 64 8.00 -10.79 -8.66
CA GLU A 64 9.08 -10.87 -7.66
C GLU A 64 9.79 -9.53 -7.48
N LYS A 65 10.20 -8.89 -8.58
CA LYS A 65 10.84 -7.57 -8.56
C LYS A 65 9.95 -6.53 -7.89
N ARG A 66 8.65 -6.52 -8.23
CA ARG A 66 7.68 -5.59 -7.66
C ARG A 66 7.47 -5.81 -6.17
N SER A 67 7.43 -7.07 -5.73
CA SER A 67 7.33 -7.43 -4.31
C SER A 67 8.52 -6.89 -3.50
N LEU A 68 9.75 -7.05 -4.02
CA LEU A 68 10.96 -6.55 -3.37
C LEU A 68 11.03 -5.02 -3.32
N GLU A 69 10.56 -4.35 -4.37
CA GLU A 69 10.45 -2.89 -4.42
C GLU A 69 9.47 -2.39 -3.34
N ILE A 70 8.26 -2.95 -3.26
CA ILE A 70 7.26 -2.62 -2.23
C ILE A 70 7.83 -2.86 -0.83
N ALA A 71 8.51 -3.99 -0.61
CA ALA A 71 9.10 -4.32 0.68
C ALA A 71 10.18 -3.31 1.10
N SER A 72 11.00 -2.86 0.14
CA SER A 72 12.08 -1.87 0.39
C SER A 72 11.51 -0.50 0.75
N GLU A 73 10.49 -0.04 0.03
CA GLU A 73 9.81 1.23 0.33
C GLU A 73 9.05 1.15 1.67
N MET A 74 8.40 0.02 1.97
CA MET A 74 7.76 -0.18 3.28
C MET A 74 8.80 -0.11 4.39
N PHE A 75 9.90 -0.83 4.25
CA PHE A 75 10.98 -0.80 5.24
C PHE A 75 11.46 0.64 5.48
N TYR A 76 11.67 1.42 4.42
CA TYR A 76 12.05 2.81 4.54
C TYR A 76 10.98 3.64 5.27
N VAL A 77 9.70 3.56 4.88
CA VAL A 77 8.61 4.28 5.56
C VAL A 77 8.59 3.98 7.05
N PHE A 78 8.62 2.70 7.44
CA PHE A 78 8.64 2.30 8.84
C PHE A 78 9.92 2.74 9.57
N SER A 79 11.06 2.85 8.88
CA SER A 79 12.30 3.38 9.47
C SER A 79 12.24 4.87 9.80
N GLN A 80 11.35 5.62 9.15
CA GLN A 80 11.13 7.05 9.40
C GLN A 80 10.08 7.31 10.50
N ILE A 81 9.48 6.25 11.05
CA ILE A 81 8.55 6.36 12.18
C ILE A 81 9.36 6.24 13.46
N ASP A 82 9.44 7.35 14.20
CA ASP A 82 10.00 7.32 15.56
C ASP A 82 9.07 6.51 16.47
N CYS A 83 9.59 5.41 17.03
CA CYS A 83 8.91 4.72 18.12
C CYS A 83 8.90 5.62 19.36
N ILE A 84 7.70 6.01 19.80
CA ILE A 84 7.47 6.60 21.12
C ILE A 84 7.45 5.50 22.18
#